data_AF-A0A838HR78-F1
#
_entry.id   AF-A0A838HR78-F1
#
_cell.length_a   1.000
_cell.length_b   1.000
_cell.length_c   1.000
_cell.angle_alpha   90.00
_cell.angle_beta   90.00
_cell.angle_gamma   90.00
#
_symmetry.space_group_name_H-M   'P 1'
#
loop_
_entity.id
_entity.type
_entity.pdbx_description
1 polymer ?
#
loop_
_entity_poly.entity_id
_entity_poly.type
_entity_poly.pdbx_seq_one_letter_code
_entity_poly.pdbx_strand_id
1 'polypeptide(L)'
;LDEAALARLERAGVHTIACGANQPFRESRIGATRVQRMADQRFTVIPDVVANCGMARAFSYLMEDGAGAETAPLFAAVDRTISTTLGEVRMRLGARTTGMLGACFGLALDRLA
;
A
#
# COMPACT_ATOMS: atom_id res chain seq x y z
N LEU A 1 -7.03 5.01 -11.98
CA LEU A 1 -8.11 5.77 -11.34
C LEU A 1 -7.88 7.25 -11.59
N ASP A 2 -8.81 7.92 -12.26
CA ASP A 2 -8.86 9.38 -12.38
C ASP A 2 -9.94 9.94 -11.43
N GLU A 3 -10.12 11.25 -11.40
CA GLU A 3 -11.07 11.92 -10.51
C GLU A 3 -12.52 11.48 -10.71
N ALA A 4 -12.93 11.25 -11.97
CA ALA A 4 -14.28 10.79 -12.29
C ALA A 4 -14.51 9.38 -11.73
N ALA A 5 -13.52 8.49 -11.83
CA ALA A 5 -13.56 7.16 -11.24
C ALA A 5 -13.66 7.24 -9.71
N LEU A 6 -12.86 8.10 -9.05
CA LEU A 6 -12.93 8.28 -7.60
C LEU A 6 -14.33 8.76 -7.16
N ALA A 7 -14.91 9.75 -7.83
CA ALA A 7 -16.25 10.23 -7.51
C ALA A 7 -17.34 9.16 -7.69
N ARG A 8 -17.17 8.23 -8.64
CA ARG A 8 -18.09 7.10 -8.81
C ARG A 8 -17.93 6.07 -7.69
N LEU A 9 -16.70 5.77 -7.28
CA LEU A 9 -16.44 4.85 -6.15
C LEU A 9 -16.99 5.41 -4.84
N GLU A 10 -16.80 6.71 -4.59
CA GLU A 10 -17.34 7.41 -3.42
C GLU A 10 -18.87 7.32 -3.35
N ARG A 11 -19.57 7.62 -4.46
CA ARG A 11 -21.03 7.49 -4.54
C ARG A 11 -21.52 6.05 -4.40
N ALA A 12 -20.69 5.06 -4.72
CA ALA A 12 -21.00 3.65 -4.55
C ALA A 12 -20.75 3.16 -3.10
N GLY A 13 -20.30 4.02 -2.19
CA GLY A 13 -20.03 3.65 -0.79
C GLY A 13 -18.70 2.93 -0.58
N VAL A 14 -17.75 3.06 -1.52
CA VAL A 14 -16.41 2.49 -1.34
C VAL A 14 -15.64 3.31 -0.31
N HIS A 15 -15.03 2.63 0.66
CA HIS A 15 -14.23 3.26 1.72
C HIS A 15 -12.73 2.95 1.64
N THR A 16 -12.36 1.89 0.92
CA THR A 16 -10.98 1.38 0.87
C THR A 16 -10.57 1.06 -0.56
N ILE A 17 -9.34 1.42 -0.93
CA ILE A 17 -8.72 1.12 -2.21
C ILE A 17 -7.39 0.42 -1.94
N ALA A 18 -7.27 -0.85 -2.35
CA ALA A 18 -6.01 -1.60 -2.31
C ALA A 18 -5.35 -1.58 -3.69
N CYS A 19 -4.16 -0.99 -3.77
CA CYS A 19 -3.47 -0.73 -5.03
C CYS A 19 -2.67 -1.96 -5.49
N GLY A 20 -3.32 -2.92 -6.17
CA GLY A 20 -2.61 -4.11 -6.67
C GLY A 20 -1.69 -3.85 -7.87
N ALA A 21 -1.88 -2.74 -8.58
CA ALA A 21 -1.04 -2.34 -9.71
C ALA A 21 -0.18 -1.12 -9.34
N ASN A 22 1.00 -1.03 -9.95
CA ASN A 22 1.89 0.11 -9.74
C ASN A 22 1.28 1.40 -10.30
N GLN A 23 1.35 2.48 -9.54
CA GLN A 23 0.86 3.80 -9.91
C GLN A 23 -0.60 3.79 -10.43
N PRO A 24 -1.57 3.35 -9.61
CA PRO A 24 -2.93 3.13 -10.07
C PRO A 24 -3.69 4.44 -10.28
N PHE A 25 -3.19 5.59 -9.83
CA PHE A 25 -3.83 6.90 -10.00
C PHE A 25 -3.29 7.60 -11.25
N ARG A 26 -4.19 8.02 -12.13
CA ARG A 26 -3.84 8.65 -13.41
C ARG A 26 -3.60 10.13 -13.20
N GLU A 27 -2.40 10.56 -13.50
CA GLU A 27 -1.94 11.94 -13.31
C GLU A 27 -1.63 12.59 -14.66
N SER A 28 -1.71 13.92 -14.72
CA SER A 28 -1.53 14.64 -15.99
C SER A 28 -0.09 14.64 -16.51
N ARG A 29 0.89 14.47 -15.62
CA ARG A 29 2.33 14.43 -15.91
C ARG A 29 3.05 13.51 -14.92
N ILE A 30 4.20 13.00 -15.33
CA ILE A 30 5.10 12.21 -14.45
C ILE A 30 5.45 13.05 -13.21
N GLY A 31 5.37 12.43 -12.02
CA GLY A 31 5.67 13.07 -10.74
C GLY A 31 4.53 13.94 -10.16
N ALA A 32 3.45 14.17 -10.90
CA ALA A 32 2.24 14.75 -10.33
C ALA A 32 1.53 13.73 -9.42
N THR A 33 0.86 14.23 -8.38
CA THR A 33 0.24 13.42 -7.31
C THR A 33 -1.11 13.99 -6.89
N ARG A 34 -1.81 14.70 -7.80
CA ARG A 34 -3.08 15.38 -7.48
C ARG A 34 -4.17 14.36 -7.17
N VAL A 35 -4.40 13.42 -8.09
CA VAL A 35 -5.42 12.38 -7.96
C VAL A 35 -5.07 11.42 -6.82
N GLN A 36 -3.78 11.09 -6.66
CA GLN A 36 -3.31 10.28 -5.55
C GLN A 36 -3.62 10.92 -4.19
N ARG A 37 -3.32 12.22 -4.01
CA ARG A 37 -3.67 12.96 -2.78
C ARG A 37 -5.17 13.06 -2.56
N MET A 38 -5.94 13.30 -3.62
CA MET A 38 -7.40 13.33 -3.53
C MET A 38 -7.96 11.99 -3.08
N ALA A 39 -7.41 10.87 -3.58
CA ALA A 39 -7.80 9.55 -3.13
C ALA A 39 -7.47 9.33 -1.65
N ASP A 40 -6.25 9.67 -1.22
CA ASP A 40 -5.80 9.46 0.17
C ASP A 40 -6.58 10.31 1.19
N GLN A 41 -7.16 11.43 0.75
CA GLN A 41 -8.04 12.27 1.59
C GLN A 41 -9.47 11.73 1.73
N ARG A 42 -9.92 10.87 0.82
CA ARG A 42 -11.31 10.41 0.73
C ARG A 42 -11.50 8.94 1.06
N PHE A 43 -10.46 8.13 0.84
CA PHE A 43 -10.48 6.69 1.01
C PHE A 43 -9.33 6.25 1.91
N THR A 44 -9.48 5.07 2.51
CA THR A 44 -8.34 4.32 3.04
C THR A 44 -7.58 3.74 1.85
N VAL A 45 -6.43 4.34 1.51
CA VAL A 45 -5.63 3.87 0.37
C VAL A 45 -4.45 3.04 0.89
N ILE A 46 -4.44 1.75 0.57
CA ILE A 46 -3.27 0.88 0.77
C ILE A 46 -2.43 0.98 -0.52
N PRO A 47 -1.23 1.58 -0.48
CA PRO A 47 -0.44 1.83 -1.68
C PRO A 47 0.16 0.53 -2.23
N ASP A 48 0.60 0.61 -3.49
CA ASP A 48 1.20 -0.50 -4.24
C ASP A 48 2.45 -1.08 -3.59
N VAL A 49 3.28 -0.22 -2.99
CA VAL A 49 4.47 -0.64 -2.21
C VAL A 49 4.14 -1.58 -1.04
N VAL A 50 2.87 -1.66 -0.61
CA VAL A 50 2.39 -2.64 0.39
C VAL A 50 1.47 -3.68 -0.26
N ALA A 51 0.43 -3.25 -0.98
CA ALA A 51 -0.59 -4.15 -1.54
C ALA A 51 -0.06 -5.06 -2.67
N ASN A 52 1.02 -4.67 -3.34
CA ASN A 52 1.67 -5.42 -4.41
C ASN A 52 3.08 -5.91 -4.00
N CYS A 53 3.44 -5.85 -2.71
CA CYS A 53 4.80 -6.22 -2.26
C CYS A 53 5.04 -7.73 -2.20
N GLY A 54 3.99 -8.55 -2.36
CA GLY A 54 4.04 -9.99 -2.11
C GLY A 54 5.12 -10.72 -2.91
N MET A 55 5.25 -10.41 -4.20
CA MET A 55 6.30 -11.01 -5.05
C MET A 55 7.71 -10.60 -4.61
N ALA A 56 7.92 -9.31 -4.34
CA ALA A 56 9.22 -8.82 -3.87
C ALA A 56 9.60 -9.44 -2.52
N ARG A 57 8.64 -9.56 -1.60
CA ARG A 57 8.87 -10.18 -0.30
C ARG A 57 9.10 -11.68 -0.41
N ALA A 58 8.37 -12.38 -1.27
CA ALA A 58 8.59 -13.81 -1.54
C ALA A 58 10.00 -14.06 -2.07
N PHE A 59 10.50 -13.25 -3.00
CA PHE A 59 11.88 -13.35 -3.47
C PHE A 59 12.89 -13.03 -2.37
N SER A 60 12.64 -11.99 -1.58
CA SER A 60 13.51 -11.66 -0.43
C SER A 60 13.58 -12.80 0.59
N TYR A 61 12.47 -13.50 0.84
CA TYR A 61 12.46 -14.67 1.72
C TYR A 61 13.36 -15.79 1.18
N LEU A 62 13.30 -16.08 -0.12
CA LEU A 62 14.14 -17.10 -0.76
C LEU A 62 15.64 -16.75 -0.79
N MET A 63 16.00 -15.51 -0.46
CA MET A 63 17.40 -15.08 -0.30
C MET A 63 17.91 -15.21 1.15
N GLU A 64 17.05 -15.56 2.11
CA GLU A 64 17.44 -15.74 3.51
C GLU A 64 18.18 -17.08 3.70
N ASP A 65 19.16 -17.10 4.61
CA ASP A 65 19.92 -18.31 4.91
C ASP A 65 18.99 -19.43 5.43
N GLY A 66 19.04 -20.59 4.77
CA GLY A 66 18.21 -21.74 5.14
C GLY A 66 16.74 -21.63 4.72
N ALA A 67 16.38 -20.66 3.90
CA ALA A 67 15.03 -20.58 3.34
C ALA A 67 14.74 -21.76 2.40
N GLY A 68 13.60 -22.41 2.62
CA GLY A 68 13.07 -23.43 1.73
C GLY A 68 11.97 -22.86 0.83
N ALA A 69 11.67 -23.56 -0.28
CA ALA A 69 10.66 -23.13 -1.25
C ALA A 69 9.23 -23.54 -0.86
N GLU A 70 9.01 -23.94 0.39
CA GLU A 70 7.69 -24.35 0.86
C GLU A 70 6.73 -23.16 0.91
N THR A 71 5.50 -23.43 0.47
CA THR A 71 4.43 -22.43 0.36
C THR A 71 4.12 -21.77 1.70
N ALA A 72 3.99 -22.54 2.79
CA ALA A 72 3.52 -21.99 4.06
C ALA A 72 4.49 -20.97 4.70
N PRO A 73 5.81 -21.24 4.82
CA PRO A 73 6.78 -20.25 5.27
C PRO A 73 6.83 -18.98 4.40
N LEU A 74 6.75 -19.13 3.08
CA LEU A 74 6.75 -18.02 2.13
C LEU A 74 5.52 -17.12 2.33
N PHE A 75 4.32 -17.69 2.38
CA PHE A 75 3.10 -16.92 2.64
C PHE A 75 3.12 -16.27 4.03
N ALA A 76 3.62 -16.96 5.05
CA ALA A 76 3.77 -16.39 6.39
C ALA A 76 4.76 -15.22 6.41
N ALA A 77 5.84 -15.28 5.62
CA ALA A 77 6.79 -14.18 5.48
C ALA A 77 6.14 -12.94 4.83
N VAL A 78 5.32 -13.13 3.79
CA VAL A 78 4.56 -12.05 3.14
C VAL A 78 3.52 -11.46 4.09
N ASP A 79 2.73 -12.30 4.76
CA ASP A 79 1.68 -11.90 5.69
C ASP A 79 2.24 -11.08 6.87
N ARG A 80 3.35 -11.55 7.48
CA ARG A 80 4.04 -10.79 8.54
C ARG A 80 4.50 -9.43 8.05
N THR A 81 5.12 -9.35 6.87
CA THR A 81 5.58 -8.06 6.32
C THR A 81 4.43 -7.07 6.11
N ILE A 82 3.31 -7.51 5.54
CA ILE A 82 2.14 -6.66 5.30
C ILE A 82 1.48 -6.25 6.61
N SER A 83 1.21 -7.21 7.51
CA SER A 83 0.52 -6.96 8.78
C SER A 83 1.32 -6.06 9.72
N THR A 84 2.63 -6.27 9.86
CA THR A 84 3.51 -5.41 10.67
C THR A 84 3.53 -3.98 10.11
N THR A 85 3.70 -3.82 8.79
CA THR A 85 3.73 -2.49 8.15
C THR A 85 2.41 -1.74 8.33
N LEU A 86 1.28 -2.40 8.11
CA LEU A 86 -0.04 -1.79 8.30
C LEU A 86 -0.33 -1.50 9.78
N GLY A 87 0.17 -2.31 10.70
CA GLY A 87 0.11 -2.07 12.14
C GLY A 87 0.85 -0.80 12.55
N GLU A 88 2.10 -0.62 12.10
CA GLU A 88 2.89 0.60 12.34
C GLU A 88 2.21 1.84 11.76
N VAL A 89 1.72 1.76 10.53
CA VAL A 89 0.99 2.87 9.89
C VAL A 89 -0.31 3.18 10.64
N ARG A 90 -1.04 2.16 11.11
CA ARG A 90 -2.24 2.35 11.92
C ARG A 90 -1.94 3.07 13.22
N MET A 91 -0.85 2.70 13.90
CA MET A 91 -0.41 3.39 15.11
C MET A 91 -0.12 4.88 14.85
N ARG A 92 0.54 5.20 13.73
CA ARG A 92 0.84 6.60 13.33
C ARG A 92 -0.42 7.41 13.00
N LEU A 93 -1.45 6.77 12.46
CA LEU A 93 -2.70 7.43 12.08
C LEU A 93 -3.69 7.59 13.25
N GLY A 94 -3.62 6.73 14.26
CA GLY A 94 -4.58 6.66 15.35
C GLY A 94 -5.96 6.21 14.87
N ALA A 95 -7.00 6.98 15.21
CA ALA A 95 -8.38 6.70 14.81
C ALA A 95 -8.68 7.01 13.33
N ARG A 96 -7.78 7.72 12.63
CA ARG A 96 -7.97 8.08 11.22
C ARG A 96 -7.74 6.88 10.29
N THR A 97 -8.47 6.84 9.19
CA THR A 97 -8.32 5.83 8.14
C THR A 97 -7.82 6.40 6.82
N THR A 98 -8.13 7.67 6.54
CA THR A 98 -7.55 8.47 5.44
C THR A 98 -6.14 8.95 5.80
N GLY A 99 -5.34 9.28 4.78
CA GLY A 99 -3.91 9.59 4.94
C GLY A 99 -3.01 8.35 5.06
N MET A 100 -3.56 7.15 4.84
CA MET A 100 -2.84 5.87 4.93
C MET A 100 -1.75 5.76 3.87
N LEU A 101 -2.00 6.21 2.64
CA LEU A 101 -0.98 6.17 1.59
C LEU A 101 0.19 7.10 1.95
N GLY A 102 -0.09 8.32 2.42
CA GLY A 102 0.95 9.24 2.87
C GLY A 102 1.76 8.68 4.03
N ALA A 103 1.10 8.07 5.02
CA ALA A 103 1.75 7.45 6.16
C ALA A 103 2.61 6.23 5.78
N CYS A 104 2.16 5.41 4.83
CA CYS A 104 2.96 4.31 4.27
C CYS A 104 4.23 4.82 3.58
N PHE A 105 4.13 5.86 2.74
CA PHE A 105 5.32 6.43 2.11
C PHE A 105 6.27 7.09 3.11
N GLY A 106 5.73 7.78 4.12
CA GLY A 106 6.54 8.32 5.21
C GLY A 106 7.32 7.22 5.94
N LEU A 107 6.66 6.11 6.30
CA LEU A 107 7.32 4.96 6.91
C LEU A 107 8.38 4.32 5.99
N ALA A 108 8.12 4.24 4.69
CA ALA A 108 9.10 3.73 3.73
C ALA A 108 10.35 4.63 3.66
N LEU A 109 10.18 5.95 3.67
CA LEU A 109 11.27 6.91 3.70
C LEU A 109 12.07 6.83 5.01
N ASP A 110 11.41 6.68 6.16
CA ASP A 110 12.07 6.52 7.46
C ASP A 110 12.99 5.29 7.52
N ARG A 111 12.70 4.25 6.73
CA ARG A 111 13.49 3.01 6.67
C ARG A 111 14.66 3.09 5.69
N LEU A 112 14.75 4.15 4.89
CA LEU A 112 15.83 4.38 3.93
C LEU A 112 16.87 5.40 4.43
N ALA A 113 16.53 6.18 5.46
CA ALA A 113 17.40 7.14 6.12
C ALA A 113 18.22 6.48 7.23
#